data_AF-A0A941UYI5-F1
#
_entry.id   AF-A0A941UYI5-F1
#
_cell.length_a   1.000
_cell.length_b   1.000
_cell.length_c   1.000
_cell.angle_alpha   90.00
_cell.angle_beta   90.00
_cell.angle_gamma   90.00
#
_symmetry.space_group_name_H-M   'P 1'
#
loop_
_entity.id
_entity.type
_entity.pdbx_description
1 polymer ?
#
loop_
_entity_poly.entity_id
_entity_poly.type
_entity_poly.pdbx_seq_one_letter_code
_entity_poly.pdbx_strand_id
1 'polypeptide(L)'
;MTYFCGATAIVTLIIALLHRMSHPPLRLLSNFDDFFSWFITLFAVVTGMMAFDYNSARTDTVLAIHLIAVEVLLIWLPFGKLSHAFLIFISRGIT
;
A
#
# COMPACT_ATOMS: atom_id res chain seq x y z
N MET A 1 -12.44 -13.11 8.32
CA MET A 1 -12.61 -11.74 7.79
C MET A 1 -11.28 -11.17 7.27
N THR A 2 -10.24 -11.10 8.09
CA THR A 2 -8.95 -10.49 7.72
C THR A 2 -8.32 -11.05 6.43
N TYR A 3 -8.23 -12.38 6.30
CA TYR A 3 -7.68 -13.02 5.11
C TYR A 3 -8.41 -12.66 3.82
N PHE A 4 -9.74 -12.51 3.88
CA PHE A 4 -10.54 -12.14 2.73
C PHE A 4 -10.26 -10.70 2.30
N CYS A 5 -10.27 -9.75 3.25
CA CYS A 5 -9.98 -8.34 2.97
C CYS A 5 -8.55 -8.13 2.45
N GLY A 6 -7.57 -8.83 3.04
CA GLY A 6 -6.18 -8.72 2.60
C GLY A 6 -5.95 -9.33 1.22
N ALA A 7 -6.55 -10.50 0.94
CA ALA A 7 -6.45 -11.12 -0.37
C ALA A 7 -7.07 -10.25 -1.46
N THR A 8 -8.26 -9.67 -1.22
CA THR A 8 -8.89 -8.76 -2.20
C THR A 8 -8.08 -7.48 -2.40
N ALA A 9 -7.50 -6.91 -1.34
CA ALA A 9 -6.60 -5.76 -1.44
C ALA A 9 -5.34 -6.06 -2.27
N ILE A 10 -4.69 -7.22 -2.04
CA ILE A 10 -3.52 -7.63 -2.82
C ILE A 10 -3.90 -7.83 -4.29
N VAL A 11 -4.96 -8.58 -4.57
CA VAL A 11 -5.42 -8.84 -5.95
C VAL A 11 -5.73 -7.54 -6.68
N THR A 12 -6.45 -6.61 -6.03
CA THR A 12 -6.78 -5.32 -6.64
C THR A 12 -5.54 -4.44 -6.88
N LEU A 13 -4.56 -4.45 -5.98
CA LEU A 13 -3.28 -3.76 -6.19
C LEU A 13 -2.50 -4.35 -7.38
N ILE A 14 -2.46 -5.67 -7.53
CA ILE A 14 -1.82 -6.31 -8.70
C ILE A 14 -2.55 -5.90 -10.00
N ILE A 15 -3.89 -5.97 -10.02
CA ILE A 15 -4.69 -5.56 -11.17
C ILE A 15 -4.43 -4.08 -11.51
N ALA A 16 -4.37 -3.20 -10.51
CA ALA A 16 -4.09 -1.77 -10.71
C ALA A 16 -2.70 -1.53 -11.34
N LEU A 17 -1.68 -2.29 -10.93
CA LEU A 17 -0.34 -2.21 -11.54
C LEU A 17 -0.38 -2.71 -13.00
N LEU A 18 -0.98 -3.87 -13.24
CA LEU A 18 -1.10 -4.43 -14.60
C LEU A 18 -1.86 -3.48 -15.53
N HIS A 19 -2.95 -2.88 -15.05
CA HIS A 19 -3.70 -1.88 -15.76
C HIS A 19 -2.82 -0.68 -16.13
N ARG A 20 -2.05 -0.15 -15.16
CA ARG A 20 -1.13 0.97 -15.39
C ARG A 20 -0.04 0.64 -16.43
N MET A 21 0.50 -0.58 -16.41
CA MET A 21 1.54 -1.00 -17.34
C MET A 21 1.01 -1.29 -18.75
N SER A 22 -0.23 -1.76 -18.86
CA SER A 22 -0.85 -2.16 -20.13
C SER A 22 -1.46 -0.99 -20.90
N HIS A 23 -1.86 0.09 -20.22
CA HIS A 23 -2.47 1.26 -20.84
C HIS A 23 -1.41 2.28 -21.28
N PRO A 24 -1.22 2.51 -22.60
CA PRO A 24 -0.18 3.41 -23.11
C PRO A 24 -0.17 4.83 -22.51
N PRO A 25 -1.32 5.54 -22.37
CA PRO A 25 -1.31 6.90 -21.82
C PRO A 25 -0.98 6.91 -20.32
N LEU A 26 -1.47 5.94 -19.54
CA LEU A 26 -1.16 5.84 -18.11
C LEU A 26 0.33 5.55 -17.89
N ARG A 27 0.93 4.70 -18.72
CA ARG A 27 2.35 4.38 -18.63
C ARG A 27 3.23 5.59 -18.93
N LEU A 28 2.83 6.43 -19.89
CA LEU A 28 3.55 7.67 -20.24
C LEU A 28 3.53 8.70 -19.09
N LEU A 29 2.43 8.74 -18.33
CA LEU A 29 2.21 9.67 -17.21
C LEU A 29 2.65 9.11 -15.85
N SER A 30 3.13 7.86 -15.81
CA SER A 30 3.53 7.21 -14.56
C SER A 30 4.94 7.65 -14.16
N ASN A 31 5.05 8.17 -12.95
CA ASN A 31 6.31 8.61 -12.37
C ASN A 31 6.81 7.62 -11.32
N PHE A 32 8.04 7.83 -10.84
CA PHE A 32 8.61 7.02 -9.77
C PHE A 32 7.73 7.00 -8.51
N ASP A 33 7.09 8.11 -8.17
CA ASP A 33 6.21 8.21 -7.00
C ASP A 33 5.00 7.27 -7.07
N ASP A 34 4.46 7.00 -8.27
CA ASP A 34 3.34 6.07 -8.46
C ASP A 34 3.74 4.64 -8.09
N PHE A 35 4.91 4.21 -8.59
CA PHE A 35 5.40 2.86 -8.36
C PHE A 35 5.87 2.66 -6.93
N PHE A 36 6.55 3.65 -6.34
CA PHE A 36 6.98 3.59 -4.96
C PHE A 36 5.79 3.59 -3.98
N SER A 37 4.79 4.44 -4.22
CA SER A 37 3.57 4.49 -3.41
C SER A 37 2.77 3.18 -3.51
N TRP A 38 2.69 2.58 -4.71
CA TRP A 38 2.08 1.27 -4.90
C TRP A 38 2.87 0.17 -4.16
N PHE A 39 4.20 0.16 -4.30
CA PHE A 39 5.08 -0.83 -3.70
C PHE A 39 4.97 -0.83 -2.18
N ILE A 40 5.08 0.34 -1.55
CA ILE A 40 5.06 0.42 -0.08
C ILE A 40 3.70 0.03 0.50
N THR A 41 2.62 0.36 -0.20
CA THR A 41 1.25 -0.05 0.17
C THR A 41 1.10 -1.57 0.08
N LEU A 42 1.52 -2.16 -1.04
CA LEU A 42 1.48 -3.62 -1.22
C LEU A 42 2.35 -4.32 -0.17
N PHE A 43 3.56 -3.81 0.07
CA PHE A 43 4.51 -4.37 1.03
C PHE A 43 3.94 -4.38 2.46
N ALA A 44 3.31 -3.29 2.90
CA ALA A 44 2.64 -3.21 4.19
C ALA A 44 1.49 -4.23 4.32
N VAL A 45 0.67 -4.39 3.27
CA VAL A 45 -0.43 -5.37 3.27
C VAL A 45 0.09 -6.80 3.31
N VAL A 46 1.08 -7.14 2.48
CA VAL A 46 1.66 -8.49 2.42
C VAL A 46 2.31 -8.87 3.75
N THR A 47 3.14 -7.98 4.32
CA THR A 47 3.79 -8.23 5.62
C THR A 47 2.78 -8.35 6.75
N GLY A 48 1.70 -7.55 6.72
CA GLY A 48 0.61 -7.66 7.69
C GLY A 48 -0.12 -9.00 7.60
N MET A 49 -0.36 -9.50 6.39
CA MET A 49 -0.96 -10.82 6.16
C MET A 49 -0.05 -11.95 6.64
N MET A 50 1.27 -11.82 6.46
CA MET A 50 2.24 -12.79 6.97
C MET A 50 2.36 -12.78 8.50
N ALA A 51 2.12 -11.63 9.15
CA ALA A 51 2.16 -11.49 10.60
C ALA A 51 0.98 -12.16 11.32
N PHE A 52 -0.11 -12.48 10.61
CA PHE A 52 -1.26 -13.19 11.18
C PHE A 52 -1.02 -14.67 11.47
N ASP A 53 0.06 -15.25 10.94
CA ASP A 53 0.40 -16.66 11.15
C ASP A 53 1.08 -16.82 12.53
N TYR A 54 0.45 -17.60 13.41
CA TYR A 54 0.72 -17.63 14.87
C TYR A 54 1.93 -18.49 15.27
N ASN A 55 3.03 -18.41 14.51
CA ASN A 55 4.27 -19.14 14.83
C ASN A 55 5.26 -18.22 15.55
N SER A 56 5.20 -18.23 16.89
CA SER A 56 5.78 -17.24 17.81
C SER A 56 7.17 -16.70 17.47
N ALA A 57 8.14 -17.53 17.08
CA ALA A 57 9.50 -17.04 16.80
C ALA A 57 9.66 -16.35 15.44
N ARG A 58 8.84 -16.72 14.45
CA ARG A 58 8.84 -16.13 13.11
C ARG A 58 7.98 -14.87 13.07
N THR A 59 6.90 -14.85 13.86
CA THR A 59 5.98 -13.72 13.98
C THR A 59 6.68 -12.45 14.45
N ASP A 60 7.62 -12.51 15.40
CA ASP A 60 8.31 -11.32 15.92
C ASP A 60 9.11 -10.59 14.84
N THR A 61 9.87 -11.33 14.03
CA THR A 61 10.66 -10.74 12.93
C THR A 61 9.75 -10.17 11.83
N VAL A 62 8.68 -10.88 11.46
CA VAL A 62 7.72 -10.42 10.46
C VAL A 62 6.95 -9.21 10.95
N LEU A 63 6.60 -9.17 12.23
CA LEU A 63 5.95 -8.04 12.88
C LEU A 63 6.86 -6.82 12.89
N ALA A 64 8.15 -6.98 13.23
CA ALA A 64 9.12 -5.89 13.17
C ALA A 64 9.24 -5.33 11.74
N ILE A 65 9.33 -6.21 10.73
CA ILE A 65 9.36 -5.81 9.31
C ILE A 65 8.06 -5.08 8.93
N HIS A 66 6.90 -5.56 9.38
CA HIS A 66 5.62 -4.91 9.13
C HIS A 66 5.54 -3.51 9.75
N LEU A 67 5.98 -3.36 11.00
CA LEU A 67 5.99 -2.06 11.68
C LEU A 67 6.91 -1.07 10.95
N ILE A 68 8.11 -1.50 10.55
CA ILE A 68 9.01 -0.67 9.74
C ILE A 68 8.36 -0.31 8.39
N ALA A 69 7.69 -1.25 7.74
CA ALA A 69 6.96 -0.98 6.49
C ALA A 69 5.90 0.11 6.68
N VAL A 70 5.15 0.06 7.79
CA VAL A 70 4.14 1.05 8.14
C VAL A 70 4.77 2.40 8.48
N GLU A 71 5.87 2.44 9.22
CA GLU A 71 6.58 3.68 9.53
C GLU A 71 7.08 4.38 8.27
N VAL A 72 7.70 3.63 7.35
CA VAL A 72 8.14 4.19 6.05
C VAL A 72 6.93 4.65 5.23
N LEU A 73 5.80 3.92 5.28
CA LEU A 73 4.56 4.34 4.62
C LEU A 73 4.06 5.67 5.19
N LEU A 74 4.08 5.85 6.51
CA LEU A 74 3.67 7.08 7.18
C LEU A 74 4.60 8.25 6.89
N ILE A 75 5.92 8.02 6.83
CA ILE A 75 6.90 9.03 6.43
C ILE A 75 6.65 9.48 4.98
N TRP A 76 6.35 8.54 4.08
CA TRP A 76 6.10 8.84 2.67
C TRP A 76 4.72 9.45 2.39
N LEU A 77 3.77 9.24 3.31
CA LEU A 77 2.36 9.56 3.15
C LEU A 77 2.06 10.98 2.66
N PRO A 78 2.65 12.06 3.23
CA PRO A 78 2.32 13.43 2.81
C PRO A 78 2.98 13.85 1.50
N PHE A 79 3.99 13.11 1.02
CA PHE A 79 4.83 13.51 -0.12
C PHE A 79 4.42 12.83 -1.43
N GLY A 80 3.75 11.68 -1.35
CA GLY A 80 3.31 10.94 -2.52
C GLY A 80 1.86 11.18 -2.92
N LYS A 81 1.41 10.43 -3.93
CA LYS A 81 -0.01 10.33 -4.32
C LYS A 81 -0.91 9.70 -3.25
N LEU A 82 -0.31 9.15 -2.19
CA LEU A 82 -0.99 8.65 -0.99
C LEU A 82 -1.63 9.76 -0.14
N SER A 83 -1.20 11.01 -0.28
CA SER A 83 -1.74 12.16 0.46
C SER A 83 -3.26 12.32 0.31
N HIS A 84 -3.83 11.90 -0.82
CA HIS A 84 -5.28 11.92 -1.04
C HIS A 84 -6.06 11.08 -0.01
N ALA A 85 -5.44 10.07 0.63
CA ALA A 85 -6.10 9.30 1.68
C ALA A 85 -6.48 10.16 2.90
N PHE A 86 -5.77 11.27 3.16
CA PHE A 86 -6.04 12.18 4.28
C PHE A 86 -6.67 13.49 3.82
N LEU A 87 -6.24 14.00 2.65
CA LEU A 87 -6.69 15.29 2.14
C LEU A 87 -8.16 15.29 1.68
N ILE A 88 -8.78 14.13 1.44
CA ILE A 88 -10.21 14.04 1.07
C ILE A 88 -11.15 14.76 2.04
N PHE A 89 -10.91 14.70 3.36
CA PHE A 89 -11.78 15.35 4.34
C PHE A 89 -11.62 16.86 4.34
N ILE A 90 -10.39 17.34 4.17
CA ILE A 90 -10.09 18.78 4.09
C ILE A 90 -10.63 19.33 2.76
N SER A 91 -10.38 18.64 1.65
CA SER A 91 -10.82 19.02 0.30
C SER A 91 -12.34 19.19 0.19
N ARG A 92 -13.13 18.41 0.94
CA ARG A 92 -14.60 18.45 0.89
C ARG A 92 -15.26 19.30 1.98
N GLY A 93 -14.50 19.80 2.97
CA GLY A 93 -15.02 20.65 4.05
C GLY A 93 -14.96 22.16 3.77
N ILE A 94 -14.35 22.56 2.65
CA ILE A 94 -14.14 23.97 2.26
C ILE A 94 -15.20 24.44 1.24
N THR A 95 -16.20 23.60 0.94
CA THR A 95 -17.38 23.92 0.11
C THR A 95 -18.63 23.91 0.96
#